data_AF-A0A2D6Y972-F1
#
_entry.id   AF-A0A2D6Y972-F1
#
_cell.length_a   1.000
_cell.length_b   1.000
_cell.length_c   1.000
_cell.angle_alpha   90.00
_cell.angle_beta   90.00
_cell.angle_gamma   90.00
#
_symmetry.space_group_name_H-M   'P 1'
#
loop_
_entity.id
_entity.type
_entity.pdbx_description
1 polymer ?
#
loop_
_entity_poly.entity_id
_entity_poly.type
_entity_poly.pdbx_seq_one_letter_code
_entity_poly.pdbx_strand_id
1 'polypeptide(L)'
;MIFRRKNKTTIDDRQIDLVDYARARIRQKKRLYFHFVAFLFITLVMVILNIGLGYGAQIQPFGFPWVLTAALLWTVFLLLHVFQVYVTRRFMNPAWEKEQIKTLVGLQEARIEKIKRKLDKEASLQADAQWHKERNEKPKQRITIIAAAASNHALGKDNKLIWHLSKDLQHFKTLTNGHAVIMGRKTFESMPRALPNRTNIIITRQSDYQAENITVCSSLSEALTIAKDDPRPFIIGGGEIYDQSMSIADEIELTRVHADFDADTFFPEINPHQWKEVWREEHPADEKHAHAFTFLRYQKI
;
A
#
# COMPACT_ATOMS: atom_id res chain seq x y z
N MET A 1 16.24 38.22 22.66
CA MET A 1 17.45 38.10 21.83
C MET A 1 17.03 37.47 20.49
N ILE A 2 16.90 38.28 19.44
CA ILE A 2 16.32 37.88 18.15
C ILE A 2 17.41 37.19 17.32
N PHE A 3 17.29 35.88 17.09
CA PHE A 3 18.15 35.16 16.16
C PHE A 3 17.84 35.61 14.73
N ARG A 4 18.64 36.56 14.24
CA ARG A 4 18.72 36.92 12.82
C ARG A 4 19.23 35.68 12.08
N ARG A 5 18.33 34.92 11.43
CA ARG A 5 18.72 33.93 10.42
C ARG A 5 19.51 34.68 9.35
N LYS A 6 20.84 34.50 9.34
CA LYS A 6 21.65 34.88 8.19
C LYS A 6 21.15 34.04 7.04
N ASN A 7 20.39 34.65 6.12
CA ASN A 7 20.18 34.09 4.80
C ASN A 7 21.58 33.91 4.20
N LYS A 8 22.10 32.67 4.23
CA LYS A 8 23.20 32.29 3.36
C LYS A 8 22.66 32.47 1.95
N THR A 9 23.01 33.58 1.31
CA THR A 9 23.02 33.67 -0.14
C THR A 9 23.95 32.58 -0.61
N THR A 10 23.42 31.37 -0.82
CA THR A 10 24.13 30.23 -1.36
C THR A 10 24.41 30.52 -2.83
N ILE A 11 25.42 31.36 -3.08
CA ILE A 11 26.18 31.18 -4.30
C ILE A 11 26.83 29.82 -4.12
N ASP A 12 26.35 28.84 -4.88
CA ASP A 12 26.89 27.48 -4.90
C ASP A 12 28.38 27.61 -5.22
N ASP A 13 29.26 26.98 -4.44
CA ASP A 13 30.71 27.04 -4.67
C ASP A 13 31.04 26.69 -6.15
N ARG A 14 30.18 25.91 -6.80
CA ARG A 14 30.23 25.61 -8.25
C ARG A 14 29.96 26.80 -9.17
N GLN A 15 29.03 27.67 -8.81
CA GLN A 15 28.81 28.92 -9.54
C GLN A 15 30.05 29.82 -9.43
N ILE A 16 30.73 29.79 -8.28
CA ILE A 16 31.99 30.51 -8.08
C ILE A 16 33.07 29.93 -8.98
N ASP A 17 33.25 28.61 -8.99
CA ASP A 17 34.25 27.93 -9.84
C ASP A 17 34.02 28.19 -11.34
N LEU A 18 32.76 28.13 -11.79
CA LEU A 18 32.37 28.47 -13.17
C LEU A 18 32.70 29.92 -13.51
N VAL A 19 32.38 30.85 -12.61
CA VAL A 19 32.64 32.28 -12.78
C VAL A 19 34.15 32.57 -12.81
N ASP A 20 34.92 31.94 -11.92
CA ASP A 20 36.36 32.16 -11.84
C ASP A 20 37.10 31.54 -13.04
N TYR A 21 36.65 30.38 -13.52
CA TYR A 21 37.12 29.81 -14.78
C TYR A 21 36.80 30.72 -15.98
N ALA A 22 35.57 31.24 -16.05
CA ALA A 22 35.17 32.19 -17.10
C ALA A 22 35.99 33.49 -17.06
N ARG A 23 36.25 34.04 -15.87
CA ARG A 23 37.11 35.21 -15.66
C ARG A 23 38.55 34.96 -16.11
N ALA A 24 39.11 33.79 -15.81
CA ALA A 24 40.44 33.40 -16.29
C ALA A 24 40.50 33.38 -17.82
N ARG A 25 39.44 32.92 -18.51
CA ARG A 25 39.38 32.93 -19.98
C ARG A 25 39.22 34.32 -20.57
N ILE A 26 38.42 35.19 -19.96
CA ILE A 26 38.32 36.60 -20.36
C ILE A 26 39.69 37.27 -20.28
N ARG A 27 40.46 37.02 -19.21
CA ARG A 27 41.84 37.53 -19.09
C ARG A 27 42.76 37.03 -20.21
N GLN A 28 42.71 35.75 -20.56
CA GLN A 28 43.50 35.21 -21.67
C GLN A 28 43.16 35.86 -23.02
N LYS A 29 41.87 36.04 -23.33
CA LYS A 29 41.44 36.71 -24.57
C LYS A 29 41.82 38.19 -24.60
N LYS A 30 41.69 38.90 -23.47
CA LYS A 30 42.15 40.29 -23.33
C LYS A 30 43.66 40.41 -23.57
N ARG A 31 44.45 39.46 -23.04
CA ARG A 31 45.90 39.42 -23.30
C ARG A 31 46.20 39.21 -24.79
N LEU A 32 45.51 38.31 -25.46
CA LEU A 32 45.66 38.12 -26.92
C LEU A 32 45.32 39.39 -27.70
N TYR A 33 44.21 40.05 -27.38
CA TYR A 33 43.83 41.32 -28.01
C TYR A 33 44.90 42.40 -27.81
N PHE A 34 45.44 42.52 -26.59
CA PHE A 34 46.54 43.44 -26.33
C PHE A 34 47.78 43.16 -27.19
N HIS A 35 48.18 41.88 -27.33
CA HIS A 35 49.31 41.51 -28.19
C HIS A 35 49.02 41.79 -29.67
N PHE A 36 47.78 41.62 -30.12
CA PHE A 36 47.35 41.97 -31.47
C PHE A 36 47.45 43.48 -31.74
N VAL A 37 46.96 44.32 -30.83
CA VAL A 37 47.05 45.78 -30.94
C VAL A 37 48.51 46.23 -30.90
N ALA A 38 49.32 45.68 -29.99
CA ALA A 38 50.74 45.97 -29.91
C ALA A 38 51.49 45.58 -31.20
N PHE A 39 51.13 44.43 -31.80
CA PHE A 39 51.68 44.01 -33.09
C PHE A 39 51.38 45.03 -34.19
N LEU A 40 50.12 45.48 -34.34
CA LEU A 40 49.75 46.49 -35.34
C LEU A 40 50.47 47.82 -35.13
N PHE A 41 50.54 48.27 -33.87
CA PHE A 41 51.20 49.52 -33.53
C PHE A 41 52.71 49.48 -33.82
N ILE A 42 53.39 48.42 -33.37
CA ILE A 42 54.84 48.37 -33.47
C ILE A 42 55.29 48.08 -34.91
N THR A 43 54.54 47.28 -35.66
CA THR A 43 54.79 47.10 -37.11
C THR A 43 54.62 48.43 -37.85
N LEU A 44 53.57 49.22 -37.57
CA LEU A 44 53.39 50.56 -38.14
C LEU A 44 54.57 51.48 -37.81
N VAL A 45 55.01 51.52 -36.55
CA VAL A 45 56.18 52.31 -36.13
C VAL A 45 57.45 51.87 -36.85
N MET A 46 57.72 50.57 -36.95
CA MET A 46 58.89 50.04 -37.67
C MET A 46 58.89 50.45 -39.15
N VAL A 47 57.73 50.40 -39.81
CA VAL A 47 57.57 50.83 -41.20
C VAL A 47 57.86 52.32 -41.35
N ILE A 48 57.33 53.17 -40.46
CA ILE A 48 57.58 54.62 -40.48
C ILE A 48 59.06 54.93 -40.26
N LEU A 49 59.72 54.27 -39.31
CA LEU A 49 61.15 54.46 -39.04
C LEU A 49 62.02 54.05 -40.25
N ASN A 50 61.67 52.96 -40.92
CA ASN A 50 62.44 52.47 -42.05
C ASN A 50 62.23 53.31 -43.32
N ILE A 51 60.99 53.67 -43.65
CA ILE A 51 60.67 54.46 -44.85
C ILE A 51 60.96 55.95 -44.64
N GLY A 52 60.52 56.52 -43.51
CA GLY A 52 60.57 57.95 -43.25
C GLY A 52 61.93 58.47 -42.77
N LEU A 53 62.68 57.66 -42.00
CA LEU A 53 63.96 58.06 -41.42
C LEU A 53 65.15 57.26 -41.99
N GLY A 54 64.91 56.33 -42.91
CA GLY A 54 65.96 55.47 -43.48
C GLY A 54 66.61 54.52 -42.47
N TYR A 55 66.01 54.34 -41.29
CA TYR A 55 66.61 53.58 -40.20
C TYR A 55 66.78 52.11 -40.61
N GLY A 56 68.02 51.62 -40.52
CA GLY A 56 68.37 50.25 -40.83
C GLY A 56 68.17 49.86 -42.30
N ALA A 57 68.01 50.78 -43.25
CA ALA A 57 67.74 50.46 -44.66
C ALA A 57 68.79 49.54 -45.32
N GLN A 58 70.03 49.58 -44.80
CA GLN A 58 71.14 48.73 -45.24
C GLN A 58 71.10 47.31 -44.66
N ILE A 59 70.27 47.06 -43.63
CA ILE A 59 70.15 45.77 -42.95
C ILE A 59 69.11 44.94 -43.69
N GLN A 60 69.56 43.91 -44.39
CA GLN A 60 68.70 43.03 -45.19
C GLN A 60 68.89 41.56 -44.84
N PRO A 61 68.34 41.09 -43.70
CA PRO A 61 68.40 39.68 -43.34
C PRO A 61 67.70 38.86 -44.43
N PHE A 62 68.37 37.82 -44.91
CA PHE A 62 67.84 36.93 -45.96
C PHE A 62 67.46 37.64 -47.28
N GLY A 63 68.07 38.80 -47.55
CA GLY A 63 67.79 39.58 -48.77
C GLY A 63 66.50 40.40 -48.72
N PHE A 64 65.83 40.47 -47.58
CA PHE A 64 64.63 41.29 -47.39
C PHE A 64 64.91 42.44 -46.42
N PRO A 65 64.25 43.61 -46.57
CA PRO A 65 64.29 44.68 -45.57
C PRO A 65 64.03 44.14 -44.16
N TRP A 66 64.85 44.53 -43.18
CA TRP A 66 64.75 44.04 -41.80
C TRP A 66 63.34 44.18 -41.21
N VAL A 67 62.58 45.22 -41.58
CA VAL A 67 61.19 45.43 -41.14
C VAL A 67 60.28 44.29 -41.56
N LEU A 68 60.41 43.78 -42.79
CA LEU A 68 59.59 42.66 -43.27
C LEU A 68 59.94 41.38 -42.51
N THR A 69 61.23 41.15 -42.25
CA THR A 69 61.66 39.98 -41.47
C THR A 69 61.20 40.05 -40.01
N ALA A 70 61.24 41.23 -39.39
CA ALA A 70 60.74 41.45 -38.03
C ALA A 70 59.22 41.31 -37.96
N ALA A 71 58.49 41.88 -38.92
CA ALA A 71 57.03 41.74 -39.02
C ALA A 71 56.62 40.27 -39.22
N LEU A 72 57.36 39.51 -40.03
CA LEU A 72 57.10 38.08 -40.25
C LEU A 72 57.29 37.27 -38.96
N LEU A 73 58.43 37.43 -38.27
CA LEU A 73 58.70 36.74 -37.00
C LEU A 73 57.63 37.06 -35.95
N TRP A 74 57.21 38.31 -35.89
CA TRP A 74 56.18 38.74 -34.94
C TRP A 74 54.78 38.22 -35.31
N THR A 75 54.49 38.10 -36.60
CA THR A 75 53.26 37.46 -37.10
C THR A 75 53.20 36.00 -36.70
N VAL A 76 54.32 35.26 -36.83
CA VAL A 76 54.41 33.86 -36.36
C VAL A 76 54.15 33.76 -34.86
N PHE A 77 54.73 34.65 -34.05
CA PHE A 77 54.48 34.69 -32.60
C PHE A 77 52.99 34.95 -32.29
N LEU A 78 52.37 35.90 -32.98
CA LEU A 78 50.94 36.19 -32.82
C LEU A 78 50.08 34.97 -33.18
N LEU A 79 50.38 34.29 -34.30
CA LEU A 79 49.67 33.06 -34.71
C LEU A 79 49.81 31.93 -33.69
N LEU A 80 51.01 31.72 -33.15
CA LEU A 80 51.23 30.75 -32.07
C LEU A 80 50.41 31.11 -30.82
N HIS A 81 50.33 32.39 -30.46
CA HIS A 81 49.52 32.84 -29.33
C HIS A 81 48.02 32.67 -29.57
N VAL A 82 47.52 32.98 -30.79
CA VAL A 82 46.14 32.72 -31.22
C VAL A 82 45.81 31.23 -31.09
N PHE A 83 46.68 30.37 -31.64
CA PHE A 83 46.53 28.91 -31.57
C PHE A 83 46.51 28.42 -30.12
N GLN A 84 47.37 28.97 -29.26
CA GLN A 84 47.40 28.61 -27.84
C GLN A 84 46.11 28.99 -27.10
N VAL A 85 45.54 30.16 -27.42
CA VAL A 85 44.34 30.66 -26.74
C VAL A 85 43.07 30.00 -27.24
N TYR A 86 42.97 29.63 -28.52
CA TYR A 86 41.74 29.08 -29.10
C TYR A 86 41.74 27.57 -29.30
N VAL A 87 42.91 26.95 -29.58
CA VAL A 87 42.99 25.52 -29.89
C VAL A 87 43.44 24.72 -28.68
N THR A 88 44.55 25.08 -28.03
CA THR A 88 45.09 24.25 -26.91
C THR A 88 44.35 24.46 -25.59
N ARG A 89 43.78 25.65 -25.34
CA ARG A 89 43.02 25.95 -24.12
C ARG A 89 41.52 26.16 -24.40
N ARG A 90 40.83 25.07 -24.73
CA ARG A 90 39.35 25.06 -24.86
C ARG A 90 38.67 25.31 -23.50
N PHE A 91 37.50 25.97 -23.56
CA PHE A 91 36.74 26.41 -22.38
C PHE A 91 36.14 25.24 -21.57
N MET A 92 35.96 24.08 -22.17
CA MET A 92 35.56 22.85 -21.48
C MET A 92 36.43 21.74 -22.08
N ASN A 93 37.53 21.44 -21.40
CA ASN A 93 38.36 20.33 -21.81
C ASN A 93 37.76 19.02 -21.27
N PRO A 94 38.11 17.85 -21.83
CA PRO A 94 37.54 16.58 -21.39
C PRO A 94 37.75 16.27 -19.89
N ALA A 95 38.82 16.79 -19.29
CA ALA A 95 39.09 16.62 -17.86
C ALA A 95 38.06 17.35 -16.99
N TRP A 96 37.75 18.60 -17.33
CA TRP A 96 36.73 19.39 -16.66
C TRP A 96 35.34 18.78 -16.82
N GLU A 97 34.97 18.33 -18.02
CA GLU A 97 33.69 17.65 -18.26
C GLU A 97 33.55 16.40 -17.39
N LYS A 98 34.59 15.57 -17.32
CA LYS A 98 34.61 14.35 -16.49
C LYS A 98 34.41 14.66 -15.00
N GLU A 99 35.05 15.73 -14.51
CA GLU A 99 34.92 16.16 -13.11
C GLU A 99 33.50 16.67 -12.79
N GLN A 100 32.90 17.43 -13.72
CA GLN A 100 31.52 17.86 -13.57
C GLN A 100 30.55 16.69 -13.61
N ILE A 101 30.73 15.73 -14.51
CA ILE A 101 29.90 14.51 -14.58
C ILE A 101 29.98 13.74 -13.26
N LYS A 102 31.18 13.50 -12.73
CA LYS A 102 31.37 12.82 -11.44
C LYS A 102 30.61 13.53 -10.30
N THR A 103 30.69 14.86 -10.27
CA THR A 103 30.00 15.68 -9.28
C THR A 103 28.48 15.55 -9.40
N LEU A 104 27.94 15.60 -10.63
CA LEU A 104 26.51 15.44 -10.90
C LEU A 104 26.00 14.06 -10.49
N VAL A 105 26.75 13.00 -10.79
CA VAL A 105 26.41 11.63 -10.39
C VAL A 105 26.35 11.51 -8.86
N GLY A 106 27.35 12.02 -8.13
CA GLY A 106 27.33 11.99 -6.66
C GLY A 106 26.14 12.72 -6.03
N LEU A 107 25.68 13.81 -6.66
CA LEU A 107 24.47 14.52 -6.22
C LEU A 107 23.18 13.74 -6.51
N GLN A 108 23.12 13.07 -7.66
CA GLN A 108 22.01 12.18 -7.98
C GLN A 108 21.95 11.03 -6.98
N GLU A 109 23.07 10.41 -6.64
CA GLU A 109 23.17 9.35 -5.63
C GLU A 109 22.66 9.82 -4.26
N ALA A 110 23.12 10.99 -3.79
CA ALA A 110 22.66 11.57 -2.53
C ALA A 110 21.16 11.90 -2.53
N ARG A 111 20.61 12.36 -3.66
CA ARG A 111 19.18 12.61 -3.82
C ARG A 111 18.38 11.30 -3.79
N ILE A 112 18.87 10.25 -4.46
CA ILE A 112 18.27 8.92 -4.47
C ILE A 112 18.25 8.35 -3.05
N GLU A 113 19.35 8.47 -2.30
CA GLU A 113 19.42 7.99 -0.92
C GLU A 113 18.40 8.70 -0.02
N LYS A 114 18.25 10.03 -0.17
CA LYS A 114 17.26 10.80 0.59
C LYS A 114 15.82 10.38 0.25
N ILE A 115 15.54 10.06 -1.01
CA ILE A 115 14.23 9.56 -1.43
C ILE A 115 13.98 8.18 -0.84
N LYS A 116 14.96 7.26 -0.92
CA LYS A 116 14.87 5.92 -0.32
C LYS A 116 14.56 5.98 1.18
N ARG A 117 15.32 6.78 1.94
CA ARG A 117 15.07 6.95 3.39
C ARG A 117 13.67 7.49 3.72
N LYS A 118 13.12 8.37 2.88
CA LYS A 118 11.74 8.86 3.04
C LYS A 118 10.72 7.76 2.78
N LEU A 119 10.91 7.02 1.69
CA LEU A 119 10.05 5.90 1.32
C LEU A 119 10.06 4.82 2.41
N ASP A 120 11.24 4.46 2.94
CA ASP A 120 11.36 3.48 4.02
C ASP A 120 10.64 3.95 5.29
N LYS A 121 10.75 5.24 5.62
CA LYS A 121 10.02 5.83 6.75
C LYS A 121 8.51 5.81 6.54
N GLU A 122 8.04 6.16 5.34
CA GLU A 122 6.62 6.11 5.00
C GLU A 122 6.08 4.68 5.04
N ALA A 123 6.83 3.72 4.50
CA ALA A 123 6.50 2.29 4.55
C ALA A 123 6.42 1.78 5.99
N SER A 124 7.37 2.15 6.85
CA SER A 124 7.33 1.82 8.29
C SER A 124 6.08 2.38 8.97
N LEU A 125 5.74 3.65 8.72
CA LEU A 125 4.55 4.28 9.30
C LEU A 125 3.26 3.60 8.82
N GLN A 126 3.20 3.19 7.55
CA GLN A 126 2.06 2.45 7.00
C GLN A 126 1.94 1.06 7.64
N ALA A 127 3.05 0.34 7.77
CA ALA A 127 3.08 -0.97 8.43
C ALA A 127 2.64 -0.88 9.89
N ASP A 128 3.13 0.11 10.64
CA ASP A 128 2.73 0.35 12.03
C ASP A 128 1.23 0.67 12.12
N ALA A 129 0.72 1.55 11.25
CA ALA A 129 -0.70 1.90 11.21
C ALA A 129 -1.59 0.69 10.87
N GLN A 130 -1.16 -0.15 9.93
CA GLN A 130 -1.86 -1.38 9.57
C GLN A 130 -1.87 -2.37 10.72
N TRP A 131 -0.74 -2.60 11.38
CA TRP A 131 -0.64 -3.46 12.55
C TRP A 131 -1.55 -2.99 13.69
N HIS A 132 -1.58 -1.69 13.97
CA HIS A 132 -2.48 -1.10 14.96
C HIS A 132 -3.96 -1.25 14.59
N LYS A 133 -4.29 -1.16 13.30
CA LYS A 133 -5.66 -1.37 12.81
C LYS A 133 -6.08 -2.83 12.99
N GLU A 134 -5.28 -3.78 12.53
CA GLU A 134 -5.55 -5.23 12.65
C GLU A 134 -5.67 -5.67 14.11
N ARG A 135 -4.85 -5.12 15.01
CA ARG A 135 -4.92 -5.44 16.44
C ARG A 135 -6.18 -4.90 17.13
N ASN A 136 -6.73 -3.79 16.63
CA ASN A 136 -7.89 -3.12 17.23
C ASN A 136 -9.22 -3.49 16.56
N GLU A 137 -9.20 -4.13 15.39
CA GLU A 137 -10.38 -4.71 14.77
C GLU A 137 -10.77 -6.00 15.53
N LYS A 138 -11.82 -5.91 16.36
CA LYS A 138 -12.47 -7.11 16.91
C LYS A 138 -12.88 -8.02 15.75
N PRO A 139 -12.72 -9.36 15.86
CA PRO A 139 -13.19 -10.27 14.83
C PRO A 139 -14.67 -10.01 14.57
N LYS A 140 -15.01 -9.79 13.31
CA LYS A 140 -16.41 -9.58 12.90
C LYS A 140 -17.20 -10.80 13.33
N GLN A 141 -18.18 -10.59 14.22
CA GLN A 141 -19.13 -11.61 14.64
C GLN A 141 -19.78 -12.24 13.40
N ARG A 142 -19.74 -13.57 13.32
CA ARG A 142 -20.32 -14.37 12.22
C ARG A 142 -21.58 -15.07 12.71
N ILE A 143 -22.74 -14.49 12.40
CA ILE A 143 -24.02 -14.98 12.87
C ILE A 143 -24.37 -16.26 12.09
N THR A 144 -24.49 -17.38 12.80
CA THR A 144 -24.70 -18.70 12.19
C THR A 144 -26.07 -19.25 12.57
N ILE A 145 -26.89 -19.62 11.59
CA ILE A 145 -28.11 -20.41 11.83
C ILE A 145 -27.71 -21.88 11.87
N ILE A 146 -28.21 -22.65 12.83
CA ILE A 146 -28.06 -24.10 12.85
C ILE A 146 -29.41 -24.77 13.00
N ALA A 147 -29.72 -25.71 12.12
CA ALA A 147 -31.02 -26.37 12.08
C ALA A 147 -30.90 -27.79 11.52
N ALA A 148 -31.83 -28.66 11.89
CA ALA A 148 -32.09 -29.92 11.21
C ALA A 148 -33.49 -29.86 10.62
N ALA A 149 -33.63 -30.01 9.30
CA ALA A 149 -34.90 -29.93 8.59
C ALA A 149 -35.06 -31.09 7.61
N ALA A 150 -36.30 -31.54 7.46
CA ALA A 150 -36.74 -32.57 6.52
C ALA A 150 -36.65 -32.11 5.06
N SER A 151 -36.87 -33.00 4.09
CA SER A 151 -36.94 -32.65 2.66
C SER A 151 -38.03 -31.61 2.38
N ASN A 152 -39.20 -31.75 3.01
CA ASN A 152 -40.29 -30.77 3.01
C ASN A 152 -40.12 -29.59 4.00
N HIS A 153 -38.90 -29.31 4.46
CA HIS A 153 -38.57 -28.25 5.43
C HIS A 153 -39.16 -28.41 6.84
N ALA A 154 -39.84 -29.52 7.16
CA ALA A 154 -40.32 -29.76 8.52
C ALA A 154 -39.19 -29.69 9.55
N LEU A 155 -39.43 -29.07 10.71
CA LEU A 155 -38.50 -28.99 11.85
C LEU A 155 -39.01 -29.81 13.04
N GLY A 156 -40.30 -29.68 13.35
CA GLY A 156 -40.88 -30.20 14.58
C GLY A 156 -42.39 -30.22 14.53
N LYS A 157 -42.99 -30.99 15.45
CA LYS A 157 -44.43 -31.09 15.67
C LYS A 157 -44.70 -31.13 17.17
N ASP A 158 -45.73 -30.42 17.63
CA ASP A 158 -46.14 -30.38 19.05
C ASP A 158 -44.98 -29.98 19.99
N ASN A 159 -44.15 -29.02 19.55
CA ASN A 159 -42.91 -28.59 20.20
C ASN A 159 -41.88 -29.72 20.42
N LYS A 160 -41.87 -30.76 19.60
CA LYS A 160 -40.84 -31.83 19.65
C LYS A 160 -40.20 -32.04 18.29
N LEU A 161 -38.94 -32.49 18.29
CA LEU A 161 -38.29 -32.98 17.09
C LEU A 161 -38.95 -34.29 16.65
N ILE A 162 -39.20 -34.42 15.34
CA ILE A 162 -39.93 -35.56 14.77
C ILE A 162 -39.03 -36.80 14.62
N TRP A 163 -37.71 -36.63 14.73
CA TRP A 163 -36.72 -37.69 14.62
C TRP A 163 -35.68 -37.63 15.75
N HIS A 164 -34.93 -38.72 15.87
CA HIS A 164 -33.77 -38.80 16.75
C HIS A 164 -32.52 -39.16 15.93
N LEU A 165 -31.68 -38.16 15.65
CA LEU A 165 -30.45 -38.33 14.86
C LEU A 165 -29.23 -38.10 15.75
N SER A 166 -28.64 -39.19 16.25
CA SER A 166 -27.54 -39.11 17.21
C SER A 166 -26.30 -38.38 16.68
N LYS A 167 -25.95 -38.58 15.40
CA LYS A 167 -24.85 -37.89 14.72
C LYS A 167 -25.11 -36.39 14.59
N ASP A 168 -26.34 -35.98 14.28
CA ASP A 168 -26.73 -34.57 14.21
C ASP A 168 -26.62 -33.89 15.57
N LEU A 169 -27.10 -34.52 16.64
CA LEU A 169 -26.95 -34.00 18.01
C LEU A 169 -25.49 -33.83 18.43
N GLN A 170 -24.61 -34.75 18.00
CA GLN A 170 -23.16 -34.65 18.22
C GLN A 170 -22.54 -33.50 17.41
N HIS A 171 -22.97 -33.33 16.15
CA HIS A 171 -22.54 -32.25 15.28
C HIS A 171 -22.95 -30.89 15.86
N PHE A 172 -24.24 -30.73 16.22
CA PHE A 172 -24.79 -29.56 16.90
C PHE A 172 -24.02 -29.23 18.18
N LYS A 173 -23.77 -30.24 19.04
CA LYS A 173 -23.00 -30.05 20.27
C LYS A 173 -21.58 -29.56 19.96
N THR A 174 -20.91 -30.18 18.99
CA THR A 174 -19.54 -29.82 18.61
C THR A 174 -19.45 -28.39 18.10
N LEU A 175 -20.36 -27.99 17.21
CA LEU A 175 -20.37 -26.65 16.63
C LEU A 175 -20.71 -25.56 17.63
N THR A 176 -21.69 -25.81 18.51
CA THR A 176 -22.21 -24.78 19.42
C THR A 176 -21.47 -24.69 20.74
N ASN A 177 -20.59 -25.64 21.08
CA ASN A 177 -19.92 -25.67 22.37
C ASN A 177 -19.02 -24.43 22.59
N GLY A 178 -19.17 -23.76 23.73
CA GLY A 178 -18.43 -22.53 24.04
C GLY A 178 -19.02 -21.26 23.42
N HIS A 179 -20.07 -21.38 22.61
CA HIS A 179 -20.73 -20.27 21.93
C HIS A 179 -22.09 -19.91 22.56
N ALA A 180 -22.60 -18.74 22.22
CA ALA A 180 -23.95 -18.29 22.51
C ALA A 180 -24.94 -19.04 21.60
N VAL A 181 -26.02 -19.53 22.20
CA VAL A 181 -27.13 -20.19 21.51
C VAL A 181 -28.40 -19.38 21.74
N ILE A 182 -28.94 -18.83 20.65
CA ILE A 182 -30.08 -17.92 20.64
C ILE A 182 -31.30 -18.71 20.19
N MET A 183 -32.36 -18.67 21.00
CA MET A 183 -33.58 -19.40 20.69
C MET A 183 -34.85 -18.71 21.20
N GLY A 184 -35.99 -19.12 20.67
CA GLY A 184 -37.30 -18.71 21.19
C GLY A 184 -37.70 -19.50 22.44
N ARG A 185 -38.57 -18.91 23.27
CA ARG A 185 -39.08 -19.54 24.51
C ARG A 185 -39.60 -20.96 24.32
N LYS A 186 -40.47 -21.20 23.32
CA LYS A 186 -41.06 -22.52 23.07
C LYS A 186 -40.02 -23.60 22.76
N THR A 187 -38.97 -23.23 22.02
CA THR A 187 -37.83 -24.13 21.73
C THR A 187 -37.08 -24.47 23.00
N PHE A 188 -36.84 -23.50 23.87
CA PHE A 188 -36.24 -23.76 25.18
C PHE A 188 -37.10 -24.68 26.06
N GLU A 189 -38.40 -24.44 26.13
CA GLU A 189 -39.37 -25.25 26.90
C GLU A 189 -39.47 -26.70 26.40
N SER A 190 -39.12 -26.96 25.13
CA SER A 190 -39.06 -28.33 24.59
C SER A 190 -37.83 -29.12 25.05
N MET A 191 -36.79 -28.43 25.51
CA MET A 191 -35.55 -29.06 25.95
C MET A 191 -35.64 -29.43 27.42
N PRO A 192 -34.98 -30.53 27.86
CA PRO A 192 -35.03 -30.96 29.25
C PRO A 192 -34.33 -29.97 30.20
N ARG A 193 -33.35 -29.19 29.69
CA ARG A 193 -32.60 -28.19 30.44
C ARG A 193 -31.81 -27.29 29.49
N ALA A 194 -31.30 -26.19 30.03
CA ALA A 194 -30.31 -25.36 29.36
C ALA A 194 -29.09 -26.17 28.90
N LEU A 195 -28.56 -25.78 27.75
CA LEU A 195 -27.47 -26.46 27.10
C LEU A 195 -26.15 -26.16 27.85
N PRO A 196 -25.43 -27.17 28.36
CA PRO A 196 -24.21 -26.93 29.14
C PRO A 196 -23.10 -26.34 28.27
N ASN A 197 -22.19 -25.58 28.91
CA ASN A 197 -21.04 -24.90 28.29
C ASN A 197 -21.40 -23.93 27.16
N ARG A 198 -22.62 -23.37 27.21
CA ARG A 198 -23.16 -22.44 26.21
C ARG A 198 -23.88 -21.30 26.90
N THR A 199 -23.81 -20.11 26.31
CA THR A 199 -24.59 -18.96 26.76
C THR A 199 -25.99 -19.09 26.17
N ASN A 200 -26.96 -19.55 26.96
CA ASN A 200 -28.33 -19.78 26.48
C ASN A 200 -29.11 -18.47 26.50
N ILE A 201 -29.44 -17.93 25.33
CA ILE A 201 -30.15 -16.65 25.17
C ILE A 201 -31.57 -16.91 24.67
N ILE A 202 -32.56 -16.56 25.47
CA ILE A 202 -33.97 -16.86 25.21
C ILE A 202 -34.71 -15.58 24.83
N ILE A 203 -35.31 -15.56 23.65
CA ILE A 203 -36.14 -14.46 23.17
C ILE A 203 -37.58 -14.73 23.59
N THR A 204 -38.16 -13.82 24.38
CA THR A 204 -39.56 -13.86 24.77
C THR A 204 -40.13 -12.45 25.00
N ARG A 205 -41.43 -12.29 24.78
CA ARG A 205 -42.16 -11.06 25.14
C ARG A 205 -42.59 -11.04 26.61
N GLN A 206 -42.44 -12.16 27.31
CA GLN A 206 -42.79 -12.31 28.71
C GLN A 206 -41.63 -11.80 29.59
N SER A 207 -41.83 -10.63 30.21
CA SER A 207 -40.78 -9.94 30.99
C SER A 207 -40.39 -10.62 32.29
N ASP A 208 -41.27 -11.44 32.86
CA ASP A 208 -41.06 -12.17 34.11
C ASP A 208 -40.60 -13.62 33.92
N TYR A 209 -40.29 -14.02 32.68
CA TYR A 209 -39.81 -15.38 32.40
C TYR A 209 -38.43 -15.61 33.03
N GLN A 210 -38.31 -16.69 33.80
CA GLN A 210 -37.09 -17.08 34.49
C GLN A 210 -36.87 -18.58 34.35
N ALA A 211 -35.63 -18.98 34.12
CA ALA A 211 -35.19 -20.37 34.21
C ALA A 211 -33.71 -20.41 34.62
N GLU A 212 -33.23 -21.59 34.98
CA GLU A 212 -31.83 -21.75 35.37
C GLU A 212 -30.88 -21.68 34.17
N ASN A 213 -29.74 -20.99 34.34
CA ASN A 213 -28.64 -20.91 33.36
C ASN A 213 -29.06 -20.34 31.99
N ILE A 214 -29.99 -19.39 31.98
CA ILE A 214 -30.39 -18.66 30.78
C ILE A 214 -30.22 -17.15 30.94
N THR A 215 -30.17 -16.45 29.80
CA THR A 215 -30.31 -15.00 29.71
C THR A 215 -31.54 -14.70 28.86
N VAL A 216 -32.45 -13.87 29.38
CA VAL A 216 -33.70 -13.52 28.69
C VAL A 216 -33.56 -12.18 28.01
N CYS A 217 -34.11 -12.05 26.80
CA CYS A 217 -34.18 -10.80 26.05
C CYS A 217 -35.49 -10.72 25.25
N SER A 218 -35.80 -9.51 24.76
CA SER A 218 -37.07 -9.19 24.11
C SER A 218 -37.03 -9.27 22.57
N SER A 219 -35.84 -9.32 21.98
CA SER A 219 -35.66 -9.27 20.53
C SER A 219 -34.37 -9.92 20.05
N LEU A 220 -34.32 -10.25 18.75
CA LEU A 220 -33.13 -10.79 18.11
C LEU A 220 -31.93 -9.82 18.14
N SER A 221 -32.19 -8.51 17.99
CA SER A 221 -31.13 -7.49 18.08
C SER A 221 -30.51 -7.43 19.47
N GLU A 222 -31.34 -7.56 20.52
CA GLU A 222 -30.87 -7.60 21.91
C GLU A 222 -30.08 -8.88 22.18
N ALA A 223 -30.55 -10.02 21.68
CA ALA A 223 -29.83 -11.30 21.77
C ALA A 223 -28.42 -11.22 21.15
N LEU A 224 -28.30 -10.60 19.98
CA LEU A 224 -27.00 -10.40 19.32
C LEU A 224 -26.10 -9.41 20.07
N THR A 225 -26.69 -8.42 20.73
CA THR A 225 -25.94 -7.49 21.60
C THR A 225 -25.38 -8.20 22.83
N ILE A 226 -26.13 -9.12 23.42
CA ILE A 226 -25.67 -9.98 24.51
C ILE A 226 -24.53 -10.88 24.02
N ALA A 227 -24.65 -11.43 22.81
CA ALA A 227 -23.65 -12.28 22.20
C ALA A 227 -22.47 -11.54 21.54
N LYS A 228 -22.36 -10.21 21.66
CA LYS A 228 -21.41 -9.37 20.89
C LYS A 228 -19.94 -9.76 20.97
N ASP A 229 -19.53 -10.38 22.07
CA ASP A 229 -18.13 -10.79 22.30
C ASP A 229 -17.88 -12.24 21.87
N ASP A 230 -18.92 -12.95 21.44
CA ASP A 230 -18.82 -14.26 20.78
C ASP A 230 -18.56 -14.05 19.27
N PRO A 231 -17.44 -14.57 18.71
CA PRO A 231 -17.16 -14.47 17.29
C PRO A 231 -18.14 -15.27 16.41
N ARG A 232 -18.88 -16.24 16.94
CA ARG A 232 -19.78 -17.11 16.18
C ARG A 232 -21.01 -17.53 16.99
N PRO A 233 -21.97 -16.62 17.25
CA PRO A 233 -23.22 -16.98 17.88
C PRO A 233 -24.07 -17.85 16.97
N PHE A 234 -24.83 -18.77 17.57
CA PHE A 234 -25.70 -19.71 16.87
C PHE A 234 -27.17 -19.41 17.13
N ILE A 235 -27.94 -19.30 16.07
CA ILE A 235 -29.40 -19.20 16.12
C ILE A 235 -29.96 -20.61 15.92
N ILE A 236 -30.63 -21.13 16.95
CA ILE A 236 -31.05 -22.53 17.01
C ILE A 236 -32.58 -22.71 16.92
N GLY A 237 -33.30 -21.66 16.52
CA GLY A 237 -34.75 -21.68 16.25
C GLY A 237 -35.62 -21.13 17.38
N GLY A 238 -36.93 -21.36 17.41
CA GLY A 238 -37.77 -22.08 16.45
C GLY A 238 -38.13 -21.28 15.20
N GLY A 239 -39.18 -21.72 14.48
CA GLY A 239 -39.57 -21.17 13.17
C GLY A 239 -39.55 -19.64 13.09
N GLU A 240 -40.25 -18.94 13.99
CA GLU A 240 -40.30 -17.46 14.00
C GLU A 240 -38.92 -16.81 14.19
N ILE A 241 -38.03 -17.42 14.96
CA ILE A 241 -36.67 -16.93 15.15
C ILE A 241 -35.82 -17.19 13.90
N TYR A 242 -36.00 -18.36 13.26
CA TYR A 242 -35.34 -18.64 11.99
C TYR A 242 -35.74 -17.64 10.91
N ASP A 243 -37.04 -17.37 10.72
CA ASP A 243 -37.55 -16.39 9.76
C ASP A 243 -36.90 -15.02 9.94
N GLN A 244 -36.87 -14.51 11.17
CA GLN A 244 -36.25 -13.21 11.48
C GLN A 244 -34.74 -13.21 11.19
N SER A 245 -34.08 -14.34 11.44
CA SER A 245 -32.63 -14.46 11.33
C SER A 245 -32.10 -14.59 9.91
N MET A 246 -32.88 -15.10 8.96
CA MET A 246 -32.44 -15.31 7.57
C MET A 246 -31.91 -14.02 6.93
N SER A 247 -32.46 -12.87 7.31
CA SER A 247 -32.06 -11.57 6.74
C SER A 247 -30.71 -11.06 7.27
N ILE A 248 -30.29 -11.51 8.46
CA ILE A 248 -29.10 -11.00 9.17
C ILE A 248 -27.98 -12.01 9.33
N ALA A 249 -28.26 -13.31 9.21
CA ALA A 249 -27.26 -14.36 9.32
C ALA A 249 -26.20 -14.28 8.21
N ASP A 250 -25.00 -14.74 8.51
CA ASP A 250 -23.87 -14.86 7.57
C ASP A 250 -23.71 -16.31 7.07
N GLU A 251 -24.05 -17.30 7.91
CA GLU A 251 -23.92 -18.73 7.62
C GLU A 251 -25.16 -19.53 8.04
N ILE A 252 -25.38 -20.66 7.36
CA ILE A 252 -26.35 -21.68 7.76
C ILE A 252 -25.63 -23.03 7.81
N GLU A 253 -25.67 -23.68 8.96
CA GLU A 253 -25.30 -25.09 9.16
C GLU A 253 -26.60 -25.91 9.20
N LEU A 254 -26.91 -26.59 8.11
CA LEU A 254 -28.17 -27.29 7.93
C LEU A 254 -27.94 -28.80 7.84
N THR A 255 -28.61 -29.55 8.70
CA THR A 255 -28.80 -30.99 8.52
C THR A 255 -30.08 -31.23 7.71
N ARG A 256 -29.96 -31.68 6.46
CA ARG A 256 -31.10 -32.04 5.62
C ARG A 256 -31.41 -33.53 5.78
N VAL A 257 -32.55 -33.85 6.39
CA VAL A 257 -33.04 -35.23 6.54
C VAL A 257 -33.83 -35.62 5.29
N HIS A 258 -33.46 -36.72 4.64
CA HIS A 258 -34.04 -37.17 3.37
C HIS A 258 -35.33 -37.98 3.58
N ALA A 259 -36.32 -37.32 4.18
CA ALA A 259 -37.67 -37.83 4.39
C ALA A 259 -38.63 -36.65 4.57
N ASP A 260 -39.91 -36.88 4.33
CA ASP A 260 -40.97 -35.91 4.58
C ASP A 260 -41.72 -36.28 5.85
N PHE A 261 -42.03 -35.26 6.65
CA PHE A 261 -42.74 -35.44 7.91
C PHE A 261 -43.90 -34.46 8.03
N ASP A 262 -44.95 -34.88 8.73
CA ASP A 262 -46.03 -33.99 9.14
C ASP A 262 -45.56 -33.11 10.32
N ALA A 263 -45.69 -31.79 10.17
CA ALA A 263 -45.09 -30.80 11.07
C ALA A 263 -45.94 -29.53 11.16
N ASP A 264 -45.85 -28.84 12.29
CA ASP A 264 -46.46 -27.53 12.51
C ASP A 264 -45.45 -26.37 12.36
N THR A 265 -44.16 -26.72 12.35
CA THR A 265 -43.06 -25.77 12.30
C THR A 265 -42.11 -26.15 11.18
N PHE A 266 -41.81 -25.19 10.31
CA PHE A 266 -40.98 -25.38 9.12
C PHE A 266 -39.76 -24.46 9.14
N PHE A 267 -38.68 -24.91 8.51
CA PHE A 267 -37.50 -24.10 8.26
C PHE A 267 -37.74 -23.19 7.05
N PRO A 268 -37.28 -21.93 7.07
CA PRO A 268 -37.46 -21.01 5.96
C PRO A 268 -36.86 -21.55 4.65
N GLU A 269 -37.40 -21.10 3.52
CA GLU A 269 -36.82 -21.44 2.21
C GLU A 269 -35.45 -20.76 2.03
N ILE A 270 -34.47 -21.52 1.53
CA ILE A 270 -33.12 -21.00 1.27
C ILE A 270 -33.08 -20.50 -0.17
N ASN A 271 -33.12 -19.18 -0.36
CA ASN A 271 -33.05 -18.56 -1.67
C ASN A 271 -31.65 -18.73 -2.30
N PRO A 272 -31.49 -19.40 -3.45
CA PRO A 272 -30.19 -19.63 -4.10
C PRO A 272 -29.53 -18.35 -4.63
N HIS A 273 -30.27 -17.25 -4.74
CA HIS A 273 -29.70 -15.95 -5.09
C HIS A 273 -29.08 -15.21 -3.90
N GLN A 274 -29.38 -15.65 -2.67
CA GLN A 274 -28.84 -15.06 -1.44
C GLN A 274 -27.83 -15.96 -0.74
N TRP A 275 -27.93 -17.27 -0.97
CA TRP A 275 -27.15 -18.29 -0.27
C TRP A 275 -26.45 -19.21 -1.25
N LYS A 276 -25.19 -19.52 -0.95
CA LYS A 276 -24.36 -20.45 -1.72
C LYS A 276 -23.96 -21.63 -0.83
N GLU A 277 -24.20 -22.85 -1.31
CA GLU A 277 -23.66 -24.06 -0.69
C GLU A 277 -22.12 -24.06 -0.84
N VAL A 278 -21.40 -24.16 0.29
CA VAL A 278 -19.93 -24.14 0.33
C VAL A 278 -19.34 -25.44 0.85
N TRP A 279 -20.14 -26.28 1.51
CA TRP A 279 -19.71 -27.58 2.02
C TRP A 279 -20.89 -28.54 2.18
N ARG A 280 -20.60 -29.84 2.03
CA ARG A 280 -21.55 -30.94 2.05
C ARG A 280 -20.89 -32.21 2.61
N GLU A 281 -21.60 -32.95 3.44
CA GLU A 281 -21.26 -34.31 3.88
C GLU A 281 -22.51 -35.19 3.93
N GLU A 282 -22.48 -36.30 3.21
CA GLU A 282 -23.63 -37.21 3.09
C GLU A 282 -23.52 -38.38 4.08
N HIS A 283 -24.62 -38.69 4.75
CA HIS A 283 -24.75 -39.82 5.66
C HIS A 283 -25.90 -40.72 5.20
N PRO A 284 -25.61 -41.91 4.65
CA PRO A 284 -26.66 -42.87 4.30
C PRO A 284 -27.38 -43.36 5.57
N ALA A 285 -28.59 -43.88 5.39
CA ALA A 285 -29.32 -44.56 6.46
C ALA A 285 -28.50 -45.76 6.96
N ASP A 286 -28.50 -45.97 8.28
CA ASP A 286 -27.78 -47.05 8.94
C ASP A 286 -28.62 -47.62 10.11
N GLU A 287 -28.15 -48.67 10.78
CA GLU A 287 -28.88 -49.29 11.89
C GLU A 287 -29.23 -48.32 13.04
N LYS A 288 -28.51 -47.21 13.16
CA LYS A 288 -28.72 -46.17 14.19
C LYS A 288 -29.52 -44.97 13.67
N HIS A 289 -29.70 -44.84 12.36
CA HIS A 289 -30.36 -43.70 11.70
C HIS A 289 -31.35 -44.22 10.65
N ALA A 290 -32.64 -44.20 10.98
CA ALA A 290 -33.72 -44.68 10.12
C ALA A 290 -33.83 -43.92 8.78
N HIS A 291 -33.28 -42.71 8.71
CA HIS A 291 -33.30 -41.87 7.52
C HIS A 291 -31.88 -41.44 7.16
N ALA A 292 -31.58 -41.39 5.87
CA ALA A 292 -30.38 -40.74 5.37
C ALA A 292 -30.48 -39.23 5.61
N PHE A 293 -29.35 -38.58 5.81
CA PHE A 293 -29.28 -37.12 5.98
C PHE A 293 -27.97 -36.56 5.43
N THR A 294 -27.93 -35.27 5.19
CA THR A 294 -26.76 -34.57 4.68
C THR A 294 -26.49 -33.34 5.53
N PHE A 295 -25.27 -33.18 5.99
CA PHE A 295 -24.82 -31.90 6.55
C PHE A 295 -24.46 -30.96 5.41
N LEU A 296 -24.98 -29.74 5.45
CA LEU A 296 -24.82 -28.72 4.44
C LEU A 296 -24.38 -27.42 5.12
N ARG A 297 -23.43 -26.72 4.52
CA ARG A 297 -23.08 -25.36 4.92
C ARG A 297 -23.39 -24.40 3.80
N TYR A 298 -24.13 -23.35 4.13
CA TYR A 298 -24.37 -22.22 3.25
C TYR A 298 -23.67 -20.97 3.78
N GLN A 299 -23.15 -20.17 2.86
CA GLN A 299 -22.68 -18.82 3.11
C GLN A 299 -23.51 -17.82 2.33
N LYS A 300 -23.77 -16.67 2.96
CA LYS A 300 -24.45 -15.56 2.29
C LYS A 300 -23.55 -15.00 1.18
N ILE A 301 -24.14 -14.70 0.04
CA ILE A 301 -23.46 -14.14 -1.16
C ILE A 301 -23.16 -12.65 -0.97
#